data_AF-A0A2T0AI48-F1
#
_entry.id   AF-A0A2T0AI48-F1
#
_cell.length_a   1.000
_cell.length_b   1.000
_cell.length_c   1.000
_cell.angle_alpha   90.00
_cell.angle_beta   90.00
_cell.angle_gamma   90.00
#
_symmetry.space_group_name_H-M   'P 1'
#
loop_
_entity.id
_entity.type
_entity.pdbx_description
1 polymer ?
#
loop_
_entity_poly.entity_id
_entity_poly.type
_entity_poly.pdbx_seq_one_letter_code
_entity_poly.pdbx_strand_id
1 'polypeptide(L)'
;MSDDDQPDQPVFKEATVKEIFKLVNEPNTRVSAAALHLSAEYLRLFATEAIHRASEVAEKERAANGEADKGLPPGLLETKHLEKVLAGLLLDFS
;
A
#
# COMPACT_ATOMS: atom_id res chain seq x y z
N MET A 1 11.87 30.00 -2.80
CA MET A 1 10.78 29.15 -2.29
C MET A 1 11.44 27.83 -2.01
N SER A 2 11.56 27.47 -0.74
CA SER A 2 12.30 26.29 -0.29
C SER A 2 11.43 25.07 -0.55
N ASP A 3 11.97 24.04 -1.21
CA ASP A 3 11.32 22.74 -1.46
C ASP A 3 11.11 21.90 -0.17
N ASP A 4 11.20 22.51 1.01
CA ASP A 4 11.22 21.83 2.32
C ASP A 4 9.82 21.45 2.86
N ASP A 5 8.74 21.73 2.12
CA ASP A 5 7.35 21.48 2.55
C ASP A 5 6.71 20.25 1.87
N GLN A 6 7.47 19.38 1.19
CA GLN A 6 6.92 18.08 0.79
C GLN A 6 6.87 17.15 2.00
N PRO A 7 5.69 16.67 2.42
CA PRO A 7 5.60 15.70 3.51
C PRO A 7 6.43 14.47 3.14
N ASP A 8 7.23 13.97 4.08
CA ASP A 8 8.03 12.74 3.94
C ASP A 8 7.12 11.63 3.36
N GLN A 9 7.25 11.36 2.07
CA GLN A 9 6.47 10.30 1.45
C GLN A 9 6.99 8.97 2.00
N PRO A 10 6.10 8.05 2.44
CA PRO A 10 6.54 6.77 2.97
C PRO A 10 7.28 5.99 1.88
N VAL A 11 8.54 5.62 2.13
CA VAL A 11 9.41 4.93 1.15
C VAL A 11 9.74 3.51 1.60
N PHE A 12 9.71 2.56 0.67
CA PHE A 12 10.33 1.26 0.89
C PHE A 12 11.84 1.35 0.69
N LYS A 13 12.63 1.02 1.72
CA LYS A 13 14.09 1.01 1.59
C LYS A 13 14.51 -0.02 0.55
N GLU A 14 15.30 0.41 -0.44
CA GLU A 14 15.82 -0.46 -1.51
C GLU A 14 16.56 -1.69 -0.96
N ALA A 15 17.29 -1.54 0.15
CA ALA A 15 17.94 -2.66 0.83
C ALA A 15 16.93 -3.74 1.26
N THR A 16 15.76 -3.36 1.77
CA THR A 16 14.69 -4.30 2.16
C THR A 16 14.10 -4.97 0.93
N VAL A 17 13.80 -4.21 -0.12
CA VAL A 17 13.25 -4.76 -1.38
C VAL A 17 14.22 -5.77 -2.00
N LYS A 18 15.53 -5.49 -1.94
CA LYS A 18 16.58 -6.39 -2.41
C LYS A 18 16.58 -7.71 -1.63
N GLU A 19 16.42 -7.66 -0.31
CA GLU A 19 16.32 -8.88 0.50
C GLU A 19 15.04 -9.68 0.19
N ILE A 20 13.90 -9.02 0.00
CA ILE A 20 12.64 -9.67 -0.43
C ILE A 20 12.86 -10.41 -1.76
N PHE A 21 13.50 -9.76 -2.74
CA PHE A 21 13.77 -10.37 -4.03
C PHE A 21 14.73 -11.55 -3.95
N LYS A 22 15.68 -11.56 -3.01
CA LYS A 22 16.55 -12.74 -2.81
C LYS A 22 15.80 -13.97 -2.28
N LEU A 23 14.71 -13.77 -1.54
CA LEU A 23 13.93 -14.89 -0.98
C LEU A 23 13.19 -15.71 -2.04
N VAL A 24 12.86 -15.08 -3.18
CA VAL A 24 12.00 -15.67 -4.22
C VAL A 24 12.75 -16.03 -5.50
N ASN A 25 14.02 -15.63 -5.61
CA ASN A 25 14.79 -15.79 -6.84
C ASN A 25 15.85 -16.89 -6.75
N GLU A 26 16.17 -17.46 -7.91
CA GLU A 26 17.21 -18.48 -8.06
C GLU A 26 18.60 -17.95 -7.69
N PRO A 27 19.51 -18.83 -7.20
CA PRO A 27 20.91 -18.51 -6.99
C PRO A 27 21.51 -17.91 -8.28
N ASN A 28 22.13 -16.74 -8.17
CA ASN A 28 22.73 -15.92 -9.24
C ASN A 28 21.80 -14.96 -9.99
N THR A 29 20.51 -14.87 -9.64
CA THR A 29 19.66 -13.79 -10.14
C THR A 29 20.21 -12.43 -9.70
N ARG A 30 20.39 -11.51 -10.65
CA ARG A 30 20.88 -10.14 -10.40
C ARG A 30 19.81 -9.14 -10.76
N VAL A 31 19.61 -8.15 -9.88
CA VAL A 31 18.69 -7.04 -10.08
C VAL A 31 19.52 -5.77 -10.22
N SER A 32 19.27 -4.99 -11.27
CA SER A 32 19.95 -3.71 -11.48
C SER A 32 19.48 -2.66 -10.46
N ALA A 33 20.29 -1.64 -10.20
CA ALA A 33 19.90 -0.55 -9.29
C ALA A 33 18.61 0.15 -9.75
N ALA A 34 18.46 0.40 -11.05
CA ALA A 34 17.25 1.01 -11.61
C ALA A 34 16.00 0.14 -11.41
N ALA A 35 16.11 -1.18 -11.61
CA ALA A 35 15.00 -2.10 -11.36
C ALA A 35 14.64 -2.18 -9.88
N LEU A 36 15.64 -2.13 -8.99
CA LEU A 36 15.43 -2.12 -7.55
C LEU A 36 14.70 -0.85 -7.08
N HIS A 37 15.14 0.31 -7.57
CA HIS A 37 14.49 1.59 -7.30
C HIS A 37 13.02 1.59 -7.78
N LEU A 38 12.79 1.18 -9.03
CA LEU A 38 11.43 1.10 -9.59
C LEU A 38 10.54 0.12 -8.82
N SER A 39 11.10 -1.00 -8.34
CA SER A 39 10.36 -1.97 -7.54
C SER A 39 9.96 -1.41 -6.17
N ALA A 40 10.82 -0.60 -5.55
CA ALA A 40 10.48 0.09 -4.30
C ALA A 40 9.31 1.06 -4.48
N GLU A 41 9.32 1.84 -5.56
CA GLU A 41 8.21 2.73 -5.92
C GLU A 41 6.94 1.96 -6.27
N TYR A 42 7.06 0.84 -6.98
CA TYR A 42 5.92 -0.03 -7.30
C TYR A 42 5.25 -0.58 -6.04
N LEU A 43 6.03 -1.09 -5.08
CA LEU A 43 5.50 -1.57 -3.80
C LEU A 43 4.85 -0.45 -2.98
N ARG A 44 5.41 0.77 -3.04
CA ARG A 44 4.83 1.98 -2.42
C ARG A 44 3.45 2.28 -3.00
N LEU A 45 3.33 2.28 -4.32
CA LEU A 45 2.06 2.51 -5.01
C LEU A 45 1.05 1.42 -4.68
N PHE A 46 1.45 0.15 -4.72
CA PHE A 46 0.59 -0.97 -4.35
C PHE A 46 0.01 -0.83 -2.93
N ALA A 47 0.87 -0.54 -1.95
CA ALA A 47 0.44 -0.37 -0.56
C ALA A 47 -0.45 0.86 -0.37
N THR A 48 -0.12 1.97 -1.04
CA THR A 48 -0.92 3.20 -1.00
C THR A 48 -2.32 2.97 -1.57
N GLU A 49 -2.40 2.29 -2.72
CA GLU A 49 -3.67 1.99 -3.39
C GLU A 49 -4.53 1.03 -2.56
N ALA A 50 -3.91 0.03 -1.92
CA ALA A 50 -4.60 -0.85 -0.98
C ALA A 50 -5.24 -0.08 0.18
N ILE A 51 -4.50 0.87 0.78
CA ILE A 51 -4.99 1.72 1.88
C ILE A 51 -6.12 2.63 1.40
N HIS A 52 -5.98 3.29 0.25
CA HIS A 52 -7.00 4.19 -0.28
C HIS A 52 -8.31 3.43 -0.56
N ARG A 53 -8.25 2.31 -1.28
CA ARG A 53 -9.44 1.50 -1.60
C ARG A 53 -10.13 0.96 -0.35
N ALA A 54 -9.35 0.44 0.61
CA ALA A 54 -9.90 -0.01 1.89
C ALA A 54 -10.53 1.15 2.67
N SER A 55 -9.95 2.35 2.61
CA SER A 55 -10.50 3.55 3.24
C SER A 55 -11.84 3.95 2.63
N GLU A 56 -11.97 3.93 1.30
CA GLU A 56 -13.25 4.22 0.64
C GLU A 56 -14.35 3.24 1.04
N VAL A 57 -14.02 1.96 1.19
CA VAL A 57 -14.98 0.95 1.68
C VAL A 57 -15.39 1.24 3.12
N ALA A 58 -14.42 1.55 3.98
CA ALA A 58 -14.69 1.89 5.38
C ALA A 58 -15.60 3.12 5.51
N GLU A 59 -15.34 4.19 4.76
CA GLU A 59 -16.16 5.41 4.79
C GLU A 59 -17.60 5.14 4.29
N LYS A 60 -17.75 4.34 3.22
CA LYS A 60 -19.08 3.96 2.71
C LYS A 60 -19.87 3.14 3.73
N GLU A 61 -19.22 2.22 4.44
CA GLU A 61 -19.87 1.41 5.47
C GLU A 61 -20.29 2.25 6.68
N ARG A 62 -19.42 3.13 7.18
CA ARG A 62 -19.76 4.04 8.30
C ARG A 62 -20.92 4.97 7.93
N ALA A 63 -20.92 5.49 6.71
CA ALA A 63 -22.03 6.31 6.21
C ALA A 63 -23.36 5.54 6.14
N ALA A 64 -23.31 4.23 5.85
CA ALA A 64 -24.50 3.37 5.79
C ALA A 64 -24.98 2.89 7.17
N ASN A 65 -24.07 2.64 8.12
CA ASN A 65 -24.37 2.09 9.44
C ASN A 65 -24.79 3.13 10.48
N GLY A 66 -24.57 4.43 10.22
CA GLY A 66 -25.07 5.53 11.03
C GLY A 66 -24.57 5.49 12.48
N GLU A 67 -25.48 5.29 13.45
CA GLU A 67 -25.15 5.33 14.88
C GLU A 67 -24.32 4.14 15.39
N ALA A 68 -24.32 3.02 14.67
CA ALA A 68 -23.58 1.81 15.10
C ALA A 68 -22.05 2.03 15.15
N ASP A 69 -21.54 3.00 14.37
CA ASP A 69 -20.11 3.35 14.32
C ASP A 69 -19.79 4.68 15.05
N LYS A 70 -20.76 5.28 15.78
CA LYS A 70 -20.54 6.48 16.62
C LYS A 70 -19.66 6.13 17.83
N GLY A 71 -18.37 5.99 17.60
CA GLY A 71 -17.38 5.65 18.63
C GLY A 71 -16.10 5.06 18.06
N LEU A 72 -16.11 4.62 16.80
CA LEU A 72 -14.89 4.20 16.13
C LEU A 72 -14.04 5.43 15.76
N PRO A 73 -12.71 5.34 15.89
CA PRO A 73 -11.82 6.41 15.48
C PRO A 73 -11.95 6.68 13.97
N PRO A 74 -11.91 7.96 13.55
CA PRO A 74 -11.92 8.31 12.13
C PRO A 74 -10.72 7.66 11.44
N GLY A 75 -10.95 7.12 10.24
CA GLY A 75 -9.91 6.42 9.47
C GLY A 75 -9.55 5.02 9.97
N LEU A 76 -10.30 4.43 10.92
CA LEU A 76 -10.09 3.04 11.32
C LEU A 76 -10.33 2.06 10.16
N LEU A 77 -9.26 1.38 9.72
CA LEU A 77 -9.36 0.29 8.76
C LEU A 77 -9.34 -1.05 9.49
N GLU A 78 -10.31 -1.89 9.15
CA GLU A 78 -10.36 -3.30 9.55
C GLU A 78 -10.00 -4.19 8.36
N THR A 79 -9.61 -5.44 8.63
CA THR A 79 -9.22 -6.41 7.59
C THR A 79 -10.34 -6.63 6.57
N LYS A 80 -11.60 -6.63 7.02
CA LYS A 80 -12.80 -6.78 6.18
C LYS A 80 -12.89 -5.75 5.05
N HIS A 81 -12.38 -4.52 5.26
CA HIS A 81 -12.40 -3.48 4.23
C HIS A 81 -11.39 -3.81 3.11
N LEU A 82 -10.21 -4.32 3.48
CA LEU A 82 -9.19 -4.75 2.53
C LEU A 82 -9.63 -5.99 1.75
N GLU A 83 -10.22 -6.98 2.44
CA GLU A 83 -10.72 -8.21 1.81
C GLU A 83 -11.74 -7.95 0.70
N LYS A 84 -12.58 -6.92 0.86
CA LYS A 84 -13.57 -6.50 -0.16
C LYS A 84 -12.95 -5.93 -1.42
N VAL A 85 -11.75 -5.35 -1.35
CA VAL A 85 -11.07 -4.73 -2.50
C VAL A 85 -9.94 -5.57 -3.06
N LEU A 86 -9.51 -6.60 -2.32
CA LEU A 86 -8.31 -7.39 -2.62
C LEU A 86 -8.33 -7.99 -4.02
N ALA A 87 -9.46 -8.55 -4.46
CA ALA A 87 -9.56 -9.18 -5.79
C ALA A 87 -9.30 -8.17 -6.92
N GLY A 88 -9.94 -7.00 -6.88
CA GLY A 88 -9.73 -5.95 -7.88
C GLY A 88 -8.33 -5.35 -7.80
N LEU A 89 -7.81 -5.15 -6.58
CA LEU A 89 -6.44 -4.67 -6.38
C LEU A 89 -5.41 -5.62 -7.01
N LEU A 90 -5.55 -6.94 -6.82
CA LEU A 90 -4.62 -7.91 -7.39
C LEU A 90 -4.70 -7.99 -8.92
N LEU A 91 -5.90 -7.80 -9.51
CA LEU A 91 -6.07 -7.77 -10.96
C LEU A 91 -5.42 -6.53 -11.61
N ASP A 92 -5.37 -5.40 -10.91
CA ASP A 92 -4.75 -4.18 -11.44
C ASP A 92 -3.21 -4.24 -11.41
N PHE A 93 -2.64 -5.13 -10.59
CA PHE A 93 -1.21 -5.27 -10.36
C PHE A 93 -0.65 -6.63 -10.86
N SER A 94 -1.45 -7.43 -11.57
CA SER A 94 -1.05 -8.71 -12.16
C SER A 94 -0.30 -8.59 -13.47
#